data_AF-A0AB35J204-F1
#
_entry.id   AF-A0AB35J204-F1
#
_cell.length_a   1.000
_cell.length_b   1.000
_cell.length_c   1.000
_cell.angle_alpha   90.00
_cell.angle_beta   90.00
_cell.angle_gamma   90.00
#
_symmetry.space_group_name_H-M   'P 1'
#
loop_
_entity.id
_entity.type
_entity.pdbx_description
1 polymer ?
#
loop_
_entity_poly.entity_id
_entity_poly.type
_entity_poly.pdbx_seq_one_letter_code
_entity_poly.pdbx_strand_id
1 'polypeptide(L)' 'MRTIFAEYNPHRNSIDIYTSAGYMLRIDCWEAEKDLKTTPGSDCALNALAIDKPLEYAKLYLDETMQIWVDAEDSLELW' A
#
# COMPACT_ATOMS: atom_id res chain seq x y z
N MET A 1 6.73 2.31 24.72
CA MET A 1 6.65 1.76 23.35
C MET A 1 5.88 2.76 22.50
N ARG A 2 6.37 3.18 21.34
CA ARG A 2 5.60 4.04 20.43
C ARG A 2 4.92 3.11 19.43
N THR A 3 3.61 2.92 19.57
CA THR A 3 2.82 2.08 18.65
C THR A 3 2.55 2.88 17.37
N ILE A 4 2.77 2.24 16.22
CA ILE A 4 2.46 2.76 14.89
C ILE A 4 1.17 2.10 14.43
N PHE A 5 0.26 2.89 13.90
CA PHE A 5 -1.00 2.47 13.31
C PHE A 5 -1.01 2.90 11.84
N ALA A 6 -1.71 2.15 11.00
CA ALA A 6 -1.97 2.51 9.63
C ALA A 6 -3.40 2.09 9.28
N GLU A 7 -4.12 2.90 8.51
CA GLU A 7 -5.47 2.61 8.04
C GLU A 7 -5.67 3.13 6.62
N TYR A 8 -6.47 2.43 5.84
CA TYR A 8 -6.90 2.90 4.53
C TYR A 8 -8.07 3.88 4.68
N ASN A 9 -7.97 5.01 4.00
CA ASN A 9 -8.96 6.07 3.98
C ASN A 9 -9.69 6.09 2.62
N PRO A 10 -10.89 5.48 2.53
CA PRO A 10 -11.63 5.38 1.26
C PRO A 10 -12.12 6.73 0.73
N HIS A 11 -12.22 7.76 1.58
CA HIS A 11 -12.65 9.09 1.14
C HIS A 11 -11.56 9.86 0.39
N ARG A 12 -10.29 9.49 0.62
CA ARG A 12 -9.12 10.16 0.04
C ARG A 12 -8.28 9.23 -0.83
N ASN A 13 -8.63 7.95 -0.90
CA ASN A 13 -7.81 6.89 -1.48
C ASN A 13 -6.36 6.96 -0.98
N SER A 14 -6.19 6.91 0.34
CA SER A 14 -4.88 7.12 0.97
C SER A 14 -4.63 6.17 2.13
N ILE A 15 -3.36 5.89 2.44
CA ILE A 15 -2.96 5.24 3.69
C ILE A 15 -2.59 6.31 4.72
N ASP A 16 -3.32 6.33 5.82
CA ASP A 16 -3.08 7.22 6.95
C ASP A 16 -2.29 6.47 8.03
N ILE A 17 -1.03 6.86 8.22
CA ILE A 17 -0.11 6.29 9.20
C ILE A 17 0.00 7.25 10.36
N TYR A 18 -0.21 6.78 11.58
CA TYR A 18 -0.13 7.61 12.76
C TYR A 18 0.50 6.91 13.95
N THR A 19 1.05 7.70 14.87
CA THR A 19 1.59 7.20 16.13
C THR A 19 0.72 7.64 17.30
N SER A 20 0.86 6.98 18.45
CA SER A 20 0.20 7.41 19.69
C SER A 20 0.55 8.84 20.14
N ALA A 21 1.57 9.48 19.55
CA ALA A 21 1.97 10.85 19.80
C ALA A 21 1.29 11.87 18.87
N GLY A 22 0.47 11.43 17.91
CA GLY A 22 -0.25 12.29 16.97
C GLY A 22 0.52 12.69 15.71
N TYR A 23 1.73 12.16 15.48
CA TYR A 23 2.39 12.29 14.17
C TYR A 23 1.58 11.52 13.12
N MET A 24 1.31 12.15 11.99
CA MET A 24 0.53 11.58 10.89
C MET A 24 1.28 11.74 9.57
N LEU A 25 1.46 10.65 8.85
CA LEU A 25 1.93 10.59 7.47
C LEU A 25 0.77 10.07 6.62
N ARG A 26 0.47 10.72 5.50
CA ARG A 26 -0.54 10.27 4.54
C ARG A 26 0.16 9.93 3.22
N ILE A 27 -0.04 8.71 2.75
CA ILE A 27 0.39 8.25 1.43
C ILE A 27 -0.82 8.29 0.53
N ASP A 28 -0.79 9.09 -0.52
CA ASP A 28 -1.82 9.09 -1.56
C ASP A 28 -1.63 7.87 -2.45
N CYS A 29 -2.61 6.97 -2.51
CA CYS A 29 -2.49 5.73 -3.28
C CYS A 29 -2.46 5.99 -4.79
N TRP A 30 -3.15 7.04 -5.28
CA TRP A 30 -3.08 7.38 -6.70
C TRP A 30 -1.68 7.83 -7.08
N GLU A 31 -1.03 8.65 -6.25
CA GLU A 31 0.35 9.06 -6.51
C GLU A 31 1.36 7.93 -6.29
N ALA A 32 1.08 7.01 -5.36
CA ALA A 32 1.93 5.85 -5.10
C ALA A 32 1.91 4.84 -6.27
N GLU A 33 0.75 4.66 -6.91
CA GLU A 33 0.53 3.62 -7.91
C GLU A 33 0.64 4.11 -9.35
N LYS A 34 0.66 5.43 -9.60
CA LYS A 34 0.57 6.02 -10.95
C LYS A 34 1.55 5.47 -11.99
N ASP A 35 2.75 5.07 -11.54
CA ASP A 35 3.84 4.61 -12.41
C ASP A 35 4.08 3.09 -12.29
N LEU A 36 3.25 2.38 -11.51
CA LEU A 36 3.33 0.94 -11.38
C LEU A 36 2.81 0.27 -12.66
N LYS A 37 3.46 -0.83 -13.02
CA LYS A 37 3.00 -1.73 -14.08
C LYS A 37 2.26 -2.87 -13.42
N THR A 38 0.94 -2.84 -13.47
CA THR A 38 0.07 -3.85 -12.87
C THR A 38 -0.69 -4.64 -13.95
N THR A 39 -1.14 -5.84 -13.58
CA THR A 39 -2.19 -6.58 -14.27
C THR A 39 -3.51 -6.44 -13.50
N PRO A 40 -4.67 -6.83 -14.06
CA PRO A 40 -5.93 -6.80 -13.29
C PRO A 40 -5.87 -7.60 -11.98
N GLY A 41 -5.03 -8.64 -11.93
CA GLY A 41 -4.80 -9.45 -10.76
C GLY A 41 -4.04 -8.74 -9.65
N SER A 42 -2.85 -8.24 -9.98
CA SER A 42 -2.05 -7.47 -9.02
C SER A 42 -2.71 -6.15 -8.63
N ASP A 43 -3.52 -5.53 -9.49
CA ASP A 43 -4.33 -4.37 -9.13
C ASP A 43 -5.38 -4.70 -8.05
N CYS A 44 -6.04 -5.86 -8.18
CA CYS A 44 -6.94 -6.38 -7.14
C CYS A 44 -6.18 -6.68 -5.84
N ALA A 45 -4.98 -7.29 -5.96
CA ALA A 45 -4.14 -7.61 -4.82
C ALA A 45 -3.62 -6.36 -4.09
N LEU A 46 -3.24 -5.30 -4.83
CA LEU A 46 -2.84 -4.00 -4.26
C LEU A 46 -3.99 -3.35 -3.48
N ASN A 47 -5.20 -3.36 -4.05
CA ASN A 47 -6.39 -2.85 -3.35
C ASN A 47 -6.66 -3.62 -2.06
N ALA A 48 -6.57 -4.95 -2.09
CA ALA A 48 -6.69 -5.78 -0.89
C ALA A 48 -5.58 -5.48 0.13
N LEU A 49 -4.33 -5.30 -0.33
CA LEU A 49 -3.19 -4.96 0.53
C LEU A 49 -3.40 -3.62 1.24
N ALA A 50 -3.88 -2.60 0.52
CA ALA A 50 -4.18 -1.30 1.10
C ALA A 50 -5.22 -1.40 2.22
N ILE A 51 -6.31 -2.15 2.00
CA ILE A 51 -7.44 -2.28 2.94
C ILE A 51 -7.08 -3.17 4.14
N ASP A 52 -6.59 -4.39 3.88
CA ASP A 52 -6.40 -5.41 4.91
C ASP A 52 -5.09 -5.22 5.68
N LYS A 53 -4.06 -4.70 5.01
CA LYS A 53 -2.70 -4.57 5.55
C LYS A 53 -2.04 -3.22 5.19
N PRO A 54 -2.65 -2.10 5.59
CA PRO A 54 -2.18 -0.75 5.24
C PRO A 54 -0.72 -0.48 5.65
N LEU A 55 -0.23 -1.12 6.72
CA LEU A 55 1.17 -0.97 7.16
C LEU A 55 2.15 -1.68 6.21
N GLU A 56 1.78 -2.83 5.65
CA GLU A 56 2.60 -3.52 4.65
C GLU A 56 2.63 -2.72 3.33
N TYR A 57 1.48 -2.22 2.88
CA TYR A 57 1.39 -1.30 1.74
C TYR A 57 2.32 -0.08 1.92
N ALA A 58 2.19 0.61 3.06
CA ALA A 58 2.99 1.78 3.38
C ALA A 58 4.50 1.47 3.36
N LYS A 59 4.88 0.32 3.91
CA LYS A 59 6.27 -0.12 3.92
C LYS A 59 6.78 -0.34 2.50
N LEU A 60 6.04 -1.03 1.63
CA LEU A 60 6.45 -1.26 0.25
C LEU A 60 6.65 0.05 -0.52
N TYR A 61 5.77 1.03 -0.30
CA TYR A 61 5.89 2.35 -0.91
C TYR A 61 7.13 3.10 -0.40
N LEU A 62 7.32 3.16 0.92
CA LEU A 62 8.45 3.88 1.54
C LEU A 62 9.81 3.22 1.27
N ASP A 63 9.84 1.91 1.11
CA ASP A 63 11.05 1.15 0.76
C ASP A 63 11.29 1.14 -0.77
N GLU A 64 10.44 1.78 -1.57
CA GLU A 64 10.50 1.78 -3.05
C GLU A 64 10.48 0.36 -3.67
N THR A 65 9.83 -0.60 -2.99
CA THR A 65 9.79 -2.02 -3.40
C THR A 65 8.43 -2.46 -3.96
N MET A 66 7.48 -1.54 -4.10
CA MET A 66 6.10 -1.84 -4.52
C MET A 66 6.02 -2.54 -5.89
N GLN A 67 6.82 -2.12 -6.88
CA GLN A 67 6.85 -2.79 -8.19
C GLN A 67 7.36 -4.23 -8.10
N ILE A 68 8.35 -4.51 -7.23
CA ILE A 68 8.87 -5.87 -7.05
C ILE A 68 7.78 -6.79 -6.47
N TRP A 69 6.97 -6.27 -5.55
CA TRP A 69 5.83 -7.01 -5.00
C TRP A 69 4.76 -7.27 -6.07
N VAL A 70 4.44 -6.27 -6.89
CA VAL A 70 3.50 -6.41 -8.02
C VAL A 70 3.98 -7.48 -9.01
N ASP A 71 5.25 -7.42 -9.43
CA ASP A 71 5.82 -8.39 -10.37
C ASP A 71 5.76 -9.83 -9.80
N ALA A 72 5.89 -9.98 -8.48
CA ALA A 72 5.80 -11.26 -7.81
C ALA A 72 4.34 -11.78 -7.76
N GLU A 73 3.36 -10.93 -7.45
CA GLU A 73 1.94 -11.28 -7.49
C GLU A 73 1.51 -11.68 -8.91
N ASP A 74 1.92 -10.93 -9.93
CA ASP A 74 1.64 -11.25 -11.33
C ASP A 74 2.21 -12.62 -11.74
N SER A 75 3.37 -13.00 -11.18
CA SER A 75 3.99 -14.30 -11.45
C SER A 75 3.22 -15.46 -10.83
N LEU A 76 2.42 -15.23 -9.78
CA LEU A 76 1.59 -16.25 -9.14
C LEU A 76 0.31 -16.54 -9.94
N GLU A 77 -0.23 -15.55 -10.66
CA GLU A 77 -1.44 -15.74 -11.48
C GLU A 77 -1.22 -16.54 -12.76
N LEU A 78 0.04 -16.76 -13.16
CA LEU A 78 0.37 -17.48 -14.38
C LEU A 78 0.21 -19.01 -14.27
N TRP A 79 -0.17 -19.55 -13.10
CA TRP A 79 -0.30 -20.99 -12.83
C TRP A 79 -1.73 -21.43 -12.49
#